data_AF-B1BQE4-F1
#
_entry.id   AF-B1BQE4-F1
#
_cell.length_a   1.000
_cell.length_b   1.000
_cell.length_c   1.000
_cell.angle_alpha   90.00
_cell.angle_beta   90.00
_cell.angle_gamma   90.00
#
_symmetry.space_group_name_H-M   'P 1'
#
loop_
_entity.id
_entity.type
_entity.pdbx_description
1 polymer ?
#
loop_
_entity_poly.entity_id
_entity_poly.type
_entity_poly.pdbx_seq_one_letter_code
_entity_poly.pdbx_strand_id
1 'polypeptide(L)'
;MEERENKYLKNKNFNFRLGVYIIVTLIFLGVATFKISSSIREFNERFKVSEELLGETVSSDGKYKIEAYLINGGATVDWSVKCYLREGDIKKEIYRDYHINEANMIWIDNDTISINNHNIDLPNGKYDFRDE
;
A
#
# COMPACT_ATOMS: atom_id res chain seq x y z
N MET A 1 48.23 -7.78 52.62
CA MET A 1 47.35 -8.77 51.92
C MET A 1 45.97 -8.15 51.66
N GLU A 2 45.34 -7.58 52.69
CA GLU A 2 44.03 -6.91 52.66
C GLU A 2 43.89 -5.78 51.60
N GLU A 3 44.90 -4.91 51.44
CA GLU A 3 44.84 -3.81 50.47
C GLU A 3 44.79 -4.28 49.00
N ARG A 4 45.49 -5.38 48.68
CA ARG A 4 45.46 -5.98 47.33
C ARG A 4 44.11 -6.65 47.04
N GLU A 5 43.52 -7.27 48.04
CA GLU A 5 42.19 -7.88 47.96
C GLU A 5 41.09 -6.82 47.77
N ASN A 6 41.14 -5.73 48.54
CA ASN A 6 40.23 -4.59 48.39
C ASN A 6 40.32 -3.95 47.00
N LYS A 7 41.54 -3.80 46.45
CA LYS A 7 41.74 -3.30 45.09
C LYS A 7 41.17 -4.25 44.03
N TYR A 8 41.36 -5.57 44.20
CA TYR A 8 40.80 -6.59 43.31
C TYR A 8 39.27 -6.58 43.32
N LEU A 9 38.65 -6.56 44.50
CA LEU A 9 37.19 -6.53 44.66
C LEU A 9 36.58 -5.25 44.07
N LYS A 10 37.22 -4.10 44.27
CA LYS A 10 36.79 -2.82 43.68
C LYS A 10 36.83 -2.88 42.14
N ASN A 11 37.89 -3.42 41.55
CA ASN A 11 38.03 -3.54 40.10
C ASN A 11 37.04 -4.55 39.50
N LYS A 12 36.84 -5.69 40.17
CA LYS A 12 35.85 -6.71 39.78
C LYS A 12 34.42 -6.15 39.77
N ASN A 13 34.05 -5.40 40.82
CA ASN A 13 32.74 -4.75 40.91
C ASN A 13 32.57 -3.63 39.88
N PHE A 14 33.64 -2.88 39.56
CA PHE A 14 33.62 -1.87 38.51
C PHE A 14 33.37 -2.50 37.12
N ASN A 15 34.11 -3.54 36.77
CA ASN A 15 33.95 -4.24 35.48
C ASN A 15 32.58 -4.93 35.36
N PHE A 16 32.05 -5.48 36.46
CA PHE A 16 30.71 -6.04 36.49
C PHE A 16 29.63 -4.98 36.22
N ARG A 17 29.70 -3.82 36.89
CA ARG A 17 28.76 -2.71 36.67
C ARG A 17 28.88 -2.16 35.25
N LEU A 18 30.09 -2.04 34.72
CA LEU A 18 30.34 -1.62 33.35
C LEU A 18 29.68 -2.59 32.34
N GLY A 19 29.82 -3.91 32.55
CA GLY A 19 29.16 -4.92 31.73
C GLY A 19 27.63 -4.79 31.76
N VAL A 20 27.03 -4.53 32.93
CA VAL A 20 25.58 -4.29 33.05
C VAL A 20 25.15 -3.06 32.26
N TYR A 21 25.90 -1.94 32.35
CA TYR A 21 25.57 -0.74 31.58
C TYR A 21 25.66 -0.97 30.07
N ILE A 22 26.66 -1.73 29.61
CA ILE A 22 26.80 -2.08 28.19
C ILE A 22 25.59 -2.91 27.73
N ILE A 23 25.19 -3.93 28.50
CA ILE A 23 24.03 -4.78 28.16
C ILE A 23 22.75 -3.95 28.10
N VAL A 24 22.49 -3.09 29.09
CA VAL A 24 21.30 -2.22 29.11
C VAL A 24 21.28 -1.27 27.91
N THR A 25 22.44 -0.71 27.55
CA THR A 25 22.57 0.18 26.39
C THR A 25 22.27 -0.58 25.09
N LEU A 26 22.79 -1.80 24.94
CA LEU A 26 22.51 -2.64 23.76
C LEU A 26 21.03 -3.01 23.65
N ILE A 27 20.37 -3.33 24.76
CA ILE A 27 18.93 -3.60 24.79
C ILE A 27 18.14 -2.35 24.37
N PHE A 28 18.49 -1.18 24.90
CA PHE A 28 17.84 0.07 24.55
C PHE A 28 17.99 0.39 23.06
N LEU A 29 19.20 0.23 22.52
CA LEU A 29 19.47 0.39 21.09
C LEU A 29 18.66 -0.60 20.25
N GLY A 30 18.57 -1.87 20.66
CA GLY A 30 17.76 -2.87 19.97
C GLY A 30 16.27 -2.52 19.92
N VAL A 31 15.71 -2.01 21.03
CA VAL A 31 14.32 -1.56 21.06
C VAL A 31 14.13 -0.30 20.20
N ALA A 32 15.06 0.64 20.27
CA ALA A 32 15.00 1.87 19.48
C ALA A 32 15.05 1.58 17.97
N THR A 33 15.98 0.74 17.52
CA THR A 33 16.10 0.37 16.10
C THR A 33 14.88 -0.40 15.61
N PHE A 34 14.31 -1.29 16.42
CA PHE A 34 13.06 -1.98 16.09
C PHE A 34 11.88 -1.02 15.92
N LYS A 35 11.74 -0.02 16.82
CA LYS A 35 10.67 0.98 16.69
C LYS A 35 10.85 1.84 15.45
N ILE A 36 12.08 2.34 15.21
CA ILE A 36 12.40 3.16 14.03
C ILE A 36 12.10 2.37 12.75
N SER A 37 12.49 1.10 12.67
CA SER A 37 12.25 0.28 11.48
C SER A 37 10.76 0.01 11.25
N SER A 38 9.98 -0.22 12.31
CA SER A 38 8.51 -0.34 12.19
C SER A 38 7.89 0.95 11.65
N SER A 39 8.28 2.10 12.20
CA SER A 39 7.76 3.40 11.77
C SER A 39 8.11 3.71 10.31
N ILE A 40 9.34 3.41 9.87
CA ILE A 40 9.74 3.57 8.47
C ILE A 40 8.90 2.67 7.55
N ARG A 41 8.66 1.42 7.96
CA ARG A 41 7.85 0.48 7.17
C ARG A 41 6.40 0.98 7.05
N GLU A 42 5.79 1.39 8.14
CA GLU A 42 4.42 1.94 8.15
C GLU A 42 4.31 3.21 7.29
N PHE A 43 5.32 4.08 7.36
CA PHE A 43 5.38 5.26 6.51
C PHE A 43 5.47 4.86 5.03
N ASN A 44 6.37 3.95 4.67
CA ASN A 44 6.55 3.51 3.28
C ASN A 44 5.28 2.85 2.70
N GLU A 45 4.55 2.04 3.48
CA GLU A 45 3.31 1.41 2.99
C GLU A 45 2.23 2.45 2.65
N ARG A 46 2.15 3.59 3.38
CA ARG A 46 1.16 4.64 3.10
C ARG A 46 1.36 5.36 1.77
N PHE A 47 2.60 5.44 1.30
CA PHE A 47 2.97 6.16 0.07
C PHE A 47 3.29 5.23 -1.09
N LYS A 48 3.11 3.93 -0.89
CA LYS A 48 3.31 2.93 -1.92
C LYS A 48 2.20 3.01 -2.95
N VAL A 49 2.56 2.79 -4.21
CA VAL A 49 1.57 2.60 -5.27
C VAL A 49 0.74 1.36 -4.95
N SER A 50 -0.57 1.51 -4.90
CA SER A 50 -1.51 0.44 -4.57
C SER A 50 -2.75 0.50 -5.45
N GLU A 51 -3.37 -0.66 -5.64
CA GLU A 51 -4.67 -0.78 -6.29
C GLU A 51 -5.66 -1.39 -5.28
N GLU A 52 -6.81 -0.76 -5.08
CA GLU A 52 -7.88 -1.19 -4.18
C GLU A 52 -9.16 -1.41 -4.98
N LEU A 53 -9.82 -2.55 -4.81
CA LEU A 53 -11.08 -2.84 -5.50
C LEU A 53 -12.19 -1.93 -4.94
N LEU A 54 -12.74 -1.06 -5.78
CA LEU A 54 -13.89 -0.21 -5.45
C LEU A 54 -15.21 -0.96 -5.60
N GLY A 55 -15.30 -1.85 -6.59
CA GLY A 55 -16.50 -2.62 -6.85
C GLY A 55 -16.44 -3.38 -8.16
N GLU A 56 -17.48 -4.17 -8.40
CA GLU A 56 -17.67 -4.92 -9.63
C GLU A 56 -19.12 -4.86 -10.08
N THR A 57 -19.34 -5.04 -11.38
CA THR A 57 -20.67 -5.12 -11.97
C THR A 57 -20.69 -6.10 -13.14
N VAL A 58 -21.88 -6.60 -13.47
CA VAL A 58 -22.10 -7.56 -14.55
C VAL A 58 -23.24 -7.05 -15.43
N SER A 59 -23.10 -7.21 -16.75
CA SER A 59 -24.15 -6.85 -17.71
C SER A 59 -25.43 -7.64 -17.43
N SER A 60 -26.58 -7.11 -17.85
CA SER A 60 -27.88 -7.72 -17.57
C SER A 60 -28.02 -9.13 -18.16
N ASP A 61 -27.32 -9.43 -19.24
CA ASP A 61 -27.25 -10.75 -19.89
C ASP A 61 -26.12 -11.66 -19.35
N GLY A 62 -25.29 -11.16 -18.43
CA GLY A 62 -24.18 -11.91 -17.84
C GLY A 62 -22.92 -12.01 -18.72
N LYS A 63 -22.92 -11.41 -19.92
CA LYS A 63 -21.82 -11.51 -20.90
C LYS A 63 -20.54 -10.81 -20.45
N TYR A 64 -20.66 -9.69 -19.73
CA TYR A 64 -19.52 -8.86 -19.35
C TYR A 64 -19.47 -8.65 -17.85
N LYS A 65 -18.27 -8.82 -17.28
CA LYS A 65 -17.95 -8.46 -15.90
C LYS A 65 -16.92 -7.34 -15.89
N ILE A 66 -17.17 -6.30 -15.11
CA ILE A 66 -16.27 -5.17 -14.94
C ILE A 66 -15.86 -5.05 -13.47
N GLU A 67 -14.58 -4.80 -13.24
CA GLU A 67 -14.01 -4.50 -11.92
C GLU A 67 -13.39 -3.09 -11.94
N ALA A 68 -13.73 -2.26 -10.96
CA ALA A 68 -13.18 -0.93 -10.79
C ALA A 68 -12.17 -0.90 -9.65
N TYR A 69 -11.04 -0.23 -9.86
CA TYR A 69 -9.96 -0.12 -8.89
C TYR A 69 -9.56 1.34 -8.68
N LEU A 70 -9.45 1.72 -7.40
CA LEU A 70 -8.80 2.95 -6.97
C LEU A 70 -7.30 2.75 -6.99
N ILE A 71 -6.60 3.68 -7.63
CA ILE A 71 -5.16 3.64 -7.80
C ILE A 71 -4.55 4.75 -6.97
N ASN A 72 -3.80 4.38 -5.93
CA ASN A 72 -2.95 5.31 -5.20
C ASN A 72 -1.65 5.50 -5.99
N GLY A 73 -1.40 6.71 -6.51
CA GLY A 73 -0.15 7.02 -7.21
C GLY A 73 1.04 7.31 -6.28
N GLY A 74 0.81 7.38 -4.96
CA GLY A 74 1.80 7.70 -3.94
C GLY A 74 1.80 9.17 -3.52
N ALA A 75 2.85 9.61 -2.84
CA ALA A 75 2.88 10.89 -2.11
C ALA A 75 2.56 12.16 -2.92
N THR A 76 2.89 12.18 -4.21
CA THR A 76 2.81 13.38 -5.07
C THR A 76 1.84 13.23 -6.23
N VAL A 77 1.15 12.10 -6.33
CA VAL A 77 0.28 11.75 -7.46
C VAL A 77 -1.12 11.60 -6.92
N ASP A 78 -2.08 12.27 -7.54
CA ASP A 78 -3.48 12.15 -7.11
C ASP A 78 -4.04 10.77 -7.42
N TRP A 79 -5.22 10.50 -6.88
CA TRP A 79 -5.95 9.28 -7.15
C TRP A 79 -6.35 9.18 -8.62
N SER A 80 -6.37 7.95 -9.10
CA SER A 80 -6.99 7.60 -10.38
C SER A 80 -7.89 6.40 -10.19
N VAL A 81 -8.83 6.23 -11.12
CA VAL A 81 -9.63 5.01 -11.20
C VAL A 81 -9.33 4.33 -12.51
N LYS A 82 -9.12 3.01 -12.45
CA LYS A 82 -9.07 2.15 -13.62
C LYS A 82 -10.20 1.14 -13.56
N CYS A 83 -10.87 0.90 -14.67
CA CYS A 83 -11.81 -0.21 -14.78
C CYS A 83 -11.34 -1.23 -15.80
N TYR A 84 -11.55 -2.50 -15.46
CA TYR A 84 -11.13 -3.64 -16.26
C TYR A 84 -12.32 -4.49 -16.66
N LEU A 85 -12.43 -4.79 -17.95
CA LEU A 85 -13.24 -5.89 -18.43
C LEU A 85 -12.55 -7.21 -18.09
N ARG A 86 -13.29 -8.13 -17.45
CA ARG A 86 -12.81 -9.45 -17.07
C ARG A 86 -13.16 -10.47 -18.14
N GLU A 87 -12.12 -11.05 -18.73
CA GLU A 87 -12.22 -12.16 -19.68
C GLU A 87 -11.49 -13.37 -19.09
N GLY A 88 -12.19 -14.09 -18.20
CA GLY A 88 -11.58 -15.13 -17.37
C GLY A 88 -10.47 -14.55 -16.47
N ASP A 89 -9.26 -15.07 -16.63
CA ASP A 89 -8.08 -14.62 -15.87
C ASP A 89 -7.46 -13.32 -16.42
N ILE A 90 -7.90 -12.86 -17.59
CA ILE A 90 -7.37 -11.65 -18.23
C ILE A 90 -8.16 -10.42 -17.75
N LYS A 91 -7.43 -9.33 -17.48
CA LYS A 91 -7.97 -8.00 -17.25
C LYS A 91 -7.64 -7.12 -18.46
N LYS A 92 -8.66 -6.63 -19.17
CA LYS A 92 -8.51 -5.64 -20.25
C LYS A 92 -8.91 -4.27 -19.72
N GLU A 93 -7.98 -3.31 -19.72
CA GLU A 93 -8.27 -1.93 -19.29
C GLU A 93 -9.22 -1.28 -20.30
N ILE A 94 -10.39 -0.83 -19.81
CA ILE A 94 -11.40 -0.15 -20.62
C ILE A 94 -11.60 1.30 -20.17
N TYR A 95 -11.22 1.66 -18.96
CA TYR A 95 -11.40 3.01 -18.43
C TYR A 95 -10.20 3.40 -17.60
N ARG A 96 -9.75 4.65 -17.77
CA ARG A 96 -8.76 5.29 -16.91
C ARG A 96 -9.05 6.78 -16.83
N ASP A 97 -9.13 7.28 -15.60
CA ASP A 97 -9.30 8.69 -15.34
C ASP A 97 -8.49 9.13 -14.12
N TYR A 98 -8.18 10.43 -14.05
CA TYR A 98 -7.27 11.03 -13.08
C TYR A 98 -7.96 12.15 -12.31
N HIS A 99 -7.50 12.45 -11.09
CA HIS A 99 -8.15 13.36 -10.15
C HIS A 99 -9.55 12.88 -9.70
N ILE A 100 -9.73 11.55 -9.66
CA ILE A 100 -10.98 10.93 -9.20
C ILE A 100 -10.67 9.75 -8.27
N ASN A 101 -11.61 9.46 -7.36
CA ASN A 101 -11.46 8.40 -6.35
C ASN A 101 -12.68 7.47 -6.23
N GLU A 102 -13.66 7.63 -7.11
CA GLU A 102 -14.89 6.83 -7.12
C GLU A 102 -15.21 6.33 -8.54
N ALA A 103 -15.95 5.24 -8.61
CA ALA A 103 -16.35 4.60 -9.85
C ALA A 103 -17.87 4.42 -9.88
N ASN A 104 -18.58 5.38 -10.45
CA ASN A 104 -20.01 5.24 -10.72
C ASN A 104 -20.20 4.46 -12.03
N MET A 105 -20.66 3.21 -11.90
CA MET A 105 -20.81 2.26 -13.01
C MET A 105 -22.28 1.96 -13.26
N ILE A 106 -22.82 2.39 -14.40
CA ILE A 106 -24.23 2.22 -14.77
C ILE A 106 -24.32 1.56 -16.14
N TRP A 107 -24.95 0.38 -16.22
CA TRP A 107 -25.25 -0.26 -17.49
C TRP A 107 -26.34 0.51 -18.23
N ILE A 108 -26.06 0.92 -19.47
CA ILE A 108 -27.02 1.57 -20.36
C ILE A 108 -27.81 0.50 -21.12
N ASP A 109 -27.12 -0.54 -21.57
CA ASP A 109 -27.67 -1.74 -22.19
C ASP A 109 -26.75 -2.95 -21.91
N ASN A 110 -26.88 -4.04 -22.68
CA ASN A 110 -26.09 -5.26 -22.46
C ASN A 110 -24.61 -5.12 -22.87
N ASP A 111 -24.31 -4.23 -23.81
CA ASP A 111 -22.97 -4.07 -24.40
C ASP A 111 -22.38 -2.69 -24.08
N THR A 112 -23.12 -1.78 -23.45
CA THR A 112 -22.69 -0.41 -23.15
C THR A 112 -22.79 -0.09 -21.67
N ILE A 113 -21.70 0.42 -21.09
CA ILE A 113 -21.64 0.89 -19.71
C ILE A 113 -21.22 2.36 -19.66
N SER A 114 -21.82 3.14 -18.74
CA SER A 114 -21.35 4.47 -18.36
C SER A 114 -20.49 4.37 -17.10
N ILE A 115 -19.25 4.85 -17.16
CA ILE A 115 -18.33 4.92 -16.03
C ILE A 115 -17.98 6.39 -15.80
N ASN A 116 -18.43 6.96 -14.68
CA ASN A 116 -18.27 8.38 -14.35
C ASN A 116 -18.67 9.32 -15.51
N ASN A 117 -19.81 9.02 -16.15
CA ASN A 117 -20.36 9.74 -17.31
C ASN A 117 -19.61 9.53 -18.65
N HIS A 118 -18.63 8.63 -18.71
CA HIS A 118 -18.02 8.19 -19.97
C HIS A 118 -18.65 6.89 -20.43
N ASN A 119 -19.26 6.90 -21.62
CA ASN A 119 -19.86 5.70 -22.21
C ASN A 119 -18.80 4.85 -22.89
N ILE A 120 -18.85 3.54 -22.66
CA ILE A 120 -17.89 2.57 -23.15
C ILE A 120 -18.63 1.41 -23.81
N ASP A 121 -18.43 1.28 -25.12
CA ASP A 121 -19.03 0.22 -25.95
C ASP A 121 -18.16 -1.05 -25.90
N LEU A 122 -18.60 -2.10 -25.21
CA LEU A 122 -17.85 -3.33 -25.02
C LEU A 122 -17.87 -4.23 -26.27
N PRO A 123 -16.84 -5.07 -26.47
CA PRO A 123 -15.67 -5.26 -25.61
C PRO A 123 -14.50 -4.32 -25.94
N ASN A 124 -14.64 -3.43 -26.93
CA ASN A 124 -13.49 -2.73 -27.55
C ASN A 124 -13.38 -1.25 -27.22
N GLY A 125 -14.45 -0.64 -26.72
CA GLY A 125 -14.49 0.72 -26.24
C GLY A 125 -13.48 0.92 -25.11
N LYS A 126 -12.90 2.11 -25.10
CA LYS A 126 -11.99 2.54 -24.06
C LYS A 126 -12.14 4.03 -23.82
N TYR A 127 -11.99 4.45 -22.57
CA TYR A 127 -11.74 5.82 -22.19
C TYR A 127 -10.38 5.94 -21.48
N ASP A 128 -9.62 6.97 -21.84
CA ASP A 128 -8.35 7.31 -21.22
C ASP A 128 -8.24 8.84 -21.22
N PHE A 129 -8.19 9.45 -20.03
CA PHE A 129 -8.11 10.92 -19.88
C PHE A 129 -6.92 11.57 -20.61
N ARG A 130 -5.92 10.78 -21.05
CA ARG A 130 -4.74 11.25 -21.78
C ARG A 130 -4.95 11.39 -23.28
N ASP A 131 -6.03 10.79 -23.79
CA ASP A 131 -6.37 10.79 -25.22
C ASP A 131 -7.41 11.89 -25.57
N GLU A 132 -7.85 12.68 -24.59
CA GLU A 132 -8.68 13.90 -24.76
C GLU A 132 -7.84 15.17 -24.88
#